data_AF-A0A241WE61-F1
#
_entry.id   AF-A0A241WE61-F1
#
_cell.length_a   1.000
_cell.length_b   1.000
_cell.length_c   1.000
_cell.angle_alpha   90.00
_cell.angle_beta   90.00
_cell.angle_gamma   90.00
#
_symmetry.space_group_name_H-M   'P 1'
#
loop_
_entity.id
_entity.type
_entity.pdbx_description
1 polymer ?
#
loop_
_entity_poly.entity_id
_entity_poly.type
_entity_poly.pdbx_seq_one_letter_code
_entity_poly.pdbx_strand_id
1 'polypeptide(L)'
;MLSLFLKSLLGAAAVLIIAVFSRSKVFYIAGLVPLFPTFALIAHVIVSQEKGAEALRQTALFGIWSLIPYFVYLLLVYLLAEKMPLWSCLGTAALGWTVAAAVLIYVWQQF
;
A
#
# COMPACT_ATOMS: atom_id res chain seq x y z
N MET A 1 21.82 -5.70 15.04
CA MET A 1 21.92 -4.27 14.66
C MET A 1 22.15 -4.05 13.16
N LEU A 2 23.12 -4.73 12.53
CA LEU A 2 23.38 -4.58 11.08
C LEU A 2 22.16 -4.83 10.17
N SER A 3 21.33 -5.84 10.46
CA SER A 3 20.10 -6.12 9.70
C SER A 3 19.09 -4.95 9.76
N LEU A 4 18.90 -4.35 10.93
CA LEU A 4 18.02 -3.19 11.10
C LEU A 4 18.57 -1.97 10.37
N PHE A 5 19.88 -1.75 10.43
CA PHE A 5 20.56 -0.68 9.70
C PHE A 5 20.36 -0.81 8.17
N LEU A 6 20.57 -2.00 7.60
CA LEU A 6 20.35 -2.23 6.17
C LEU A 6 18.88 -2.05 5.75
N LYS A 7 17.93 -2.52 6.55
CA LYS A 7 16.49 -2.31 6.30
C LYS A 7 16.12 -0.82 6.36
N SER A 8 16.70 -0.07 7.28
CA SER A 8 16.48 1.39 7.38
C SER A 8 17.04 2.15 6.18
N LEU A 9 18.19 1.73 5.65
CA LEU A 9 18.79 2.29 4.43
C LEU A 9 17.90 2.09 3.20
N LEU A 10 17.22 0.95 3.07
CA LEU A 10 16.26 0.71 1.99
C LEU A 10 15.07 1.67 2.06
N GLY A 11 14.54 1.92 3.26
CA GLY A 11 13.49 2.92 3.47
C GLY A 11 13.95 4.32 3.09
N ALA A 12 15.16 4.72 3.52
CA ALA A 12 15.75 6.00 3.16
C ALA A 12 15.97 6.13 1.64
N ALA A 13 16.47 5.07 0.99
CA ALA A 13 16.63 5.04 -0.46
C ALA A 13 15.29 5.21 -1.20
N ALA A 14 14.23 4.54 -0.76
CA ALA A 14 12.90 4.71 -1.34
C ALA A 14 12.40 6.17 -1.21
N VAL A 15 12.59 6.80 -0.05
CA VAL A 15 12.24 8.22 0.17
C VAL A 15 13.05 9.15 -0.74
N LEU A 16 14.35 8.90 -0.92
CA LEU A 16 15.18 9.68 -1.84
C LEU A 16 14.71 9.52 -3.29
N ILE A 17 14.37 8.31 -3.72
CA ILE A 17 13.83 8.04 -5.06
C ILE A 17 12.50 8.79 -5.27
N ILE A 18 11.59 8.77 -4.29
CA ILE A 18 10.35 9.55 -4.31
C ILE A 18 10.67 11.05 -4.44
N ALA A 19 11.62 11.56 -3.67
CA ALA A 19 12.01 12.97 -3.70
C ALA A 19 12.64 13.41 -5.03
N VAL A 20 13.41 12.53 -5.67
CA VAL A 20 13.98 12.77 -7.01
C VAL A 20 12.86 12.79 -8.05
N PHE A 21 11.98 11.79 -8.06
CA PHE A 21 10.91 11.73 -9.04
C PHE A 21 9.89 12.86 -8.87
N SER A 22 9.54 13.25 -7.64
CA SER A 22 8.55 14.30 -7.38
C SER A 22 8.94 15.68 -7.94
N ARG A 23 10.22 15.92 -8.19
CA ARG A 23 10.75 17.17 -8.78
C ARG A 23 10.96 17.09 -10.30
N SER A 24 10.70 15.93 -10.90
CA SER A 24 10.89 15.70 -12.33
C SER A 24 9.61 15.98 -13.13
N LYS A 25 9.72 16.01 -14.47
CA LYS A 25 8.56 16.09 -15.38
C LYS A 25 7.62 14.87 -15.28
N VAL A 26 8.08 13.78 -14.67
CA VAL A 26 7.37 12.51 -14.49
C VAL A 26 7.04 12.25 -13.02
N PHE A 27 6.65 13.30 -12.29
CA PHE A 27 6.39 13.26 -10.85
C PHE A 27 5.40 12.17 -10.41
N TYR A 28 4.46 11.77 -11.26
CA TYR A 28 3.50 10.69 -10.99
C TYR A 28 4.18 9.33 -10.75
N ILE A 29 5.40 9.11 -11.27
CA ILE A 29 6.20 7.89 -11.00
C ILE A 29 6.55 7.78 -9.51
N ALA A 30 6.63 8.91 -8.79
CA ALA A 30 6.84 8.89 -7.34
C ALA A 30 5.74 8.09 -6.61
N GLY A 31 4.52 8.02 -7.17
CA GLY A 31 3.42 7.20 -6.65
C GLY A 31 3.58 5.70 -6.87
N LEU A 32 4.42 5.27 -7.82
CA LEU A 32 4.72 3.85 -8.07
C LEU A 32 5.75 3.29 -7.09
N VAL A 33 6.68 4.11 -6.62
CA VAL A 33 7.75 3.70 -5.69
C VAL A 33 7.19 3.01 -4.43
N PRO A 34 6.19 3.55 -3.72
CA PRO A 34 5.62 2.89 -2.54
C PRO A 34 4.80 1.63 -2.87
N LEU A 35 4.45 1.37 -4.14
CA LEU A 35 3.75 0.15 -4.56
C LEU A 35 4.66 -1.07 -4.66
N PHE A 36 5.97 -0.89 -4.52
CA PHE A 36 6.88 -2.02 -4.49
C PHE A 36 6.49 -2.98 -3.35
N PRO A 37 6.28 -4.28 -3.63
CA PRO A 37 5.53 -5.18 -2.75
C PRO A 37 6.36 -5.71 -1.58
N THR A 38 7.24 -4.92 -0.97
CA THR A 38 8.16 -5.38 0.11
C THR A 38 7.40 -6.04 1.26
N PHE A 39 6.37 -5.38 1.78
CA PHE A 39 5.59 -5.94 2.89
C PHE A 39 4.79 -7.17 2.46
N ALA A 40 4.27 -7.19 1.23
CA ALA A 40 3.58 -8.36 0.68
C ALA A 40 4.54 -9.55 0.51
N LEU A 41 5.76 -9.33 0.03
CA LEU A 41 6.80 -10.36 -0.07
C LEU A 41 7.15 -10.95 1.30
N ILE A 42 7.32 -10.11 2.32
CA ILE A 42 7.56 -10.58 3.69
C ILE A 42 6.37 -11.42 4.17
N ALA A 43 5.14 -10.95 3.99
CA ALA A 43 3.94 -11.69 4.37
C ALA A 43 3.83 -13.03 3.63
N HIS A 44 4.09 -13.06 2.33
CA HIS A 44 4.05 -14.28 1.51
C HIS A 44 5.09 -15.31 1.97
N VAL A 45 6.32 -14.88 2.26
CA VAL A 45 7.36 -15.78 2.79
C VAL A 45 6.94 -16.36 4.14
N ILE A 46 6.49 -15.51 5.06
CA ILE A 46 6.07 -15.95 6.40
C ILE A 46 4.89 -16.91 6.30
N VAL A 47 3.82 -16.55 5.56
CA VAL A 47 2.64 -17.41 5.41
C VAL A 47 3.00 -18.73 4.73
N SER A 48 3.84 -18.72 3.71
CA SER A 48 4.28 -19.95 3.04
C SER A 48 5.05 -20.87 3.98
N GLN A 49 5.88 -20.32 4.87
CA GLN A 49 6.66 -21.09 5.84
C GLN A 49 5.78 -21.64 6.97
N GLU A 50 4.82 -20.86 7.46
CA GLU A 50 3.97 -21.20 8.61
C GLU A 50 2.74 -22.05 8.26
N LYS A 51 2.18 -21.86 7.05
CA LYS A 51 0.88 -22.42 6.65
C LYS A 51 0.90 -23.13 5.29
N GLY A 52 2.03 -23.12 4.58
CA GLY A 52 2.19 -23.80 3.29
C GLY A 52 1.63 -23.05 2.08
N ALA A 53 1.72 -23.70 0.91
CA ALA A 53 1.43 -23.09 -0.38
C ALA A 53 -0.06 -22.73 -0.60
N GLU A 54 -0.99 -23.48 -0.01
CA GLU A 54 -2.42 -23.20 -0.14
C GLU A 54 -2.79 -21.88 0.55
N ALA A 55 -2.30 -21.66 1.77
CA ALA A 55 -2.49 -20.42 2.51
C ALA A 55 -1.79 -19.24 1.81
N LEU A 56 -0.63 -19.46 1.20
CA LEU A 56 0.03 -18.46 0.34
C LEU A 56 -0.89 -18.07 -0.83
N ARG A 57 -1.52 -19.04 -1.52
CA ARG A 57 -2.45 -18.77 -2.63
C ARG A 57 -3.66 -17.96 -2.16
N GLN A 58 -4.24 -18.29 -1.01
CA GLN A 58 -5.34 -17.53 -0.43
C GLN A 58 -4.91 -16.11 -0.03
N THR A 59 -3.72 -15.95 0.54
CA THR A 59 -3.16 -14.64 0.90
C THR A 59 -2.94 -13.77 -0.34
N ALA A 60 -2.41 -14.35 -1.42
CA ALA A 60 -2.26 -13.65 -2.69
C ALA A 60 -3.62 -13.26 -3.29
N LEU A 61 -4.62 -14.15 -3.21
CA LEU A 61 -5.98 -13.85 -3.66
C LEU A 61 -6.59 -12.70 -2.86
N PHE A 62 -6.52 -12.74 -1.53
CA PHE A 62 -6.93 -11.61 -0.68
C PHE A 62 -6.15 -10.33 -1.03
N GLY A 63 -4.86 -10.46 -1.33
CA GLY A 63 -4.02 -9.38 -1.83
C GLY A 63 -4.56 -8.71 -3.09
N ILE A 64 -5.09 -9.48 -4.05
CA ILE A 64 -5.75 -8.95 -5.26
C ILE A 64 -6.99 -8.15 -4.88
N TRP A 65 -7.85 -8.69 -4.02
CA TRP A 65 -9.04 -7.97 -3.54
C TRP A 65 -8.70 -6.71 -2.73
N SER A 66 -7.55 -6.70 -2.03
CA SER A 66 -7.09 -5.54 -1.27
C SER A 66 -6.67 -4.34 -2.13
N LEU A 67 -6.61 -4.51 -3.47
CA LEU A 67 -6.51 -3.39 -4.39
C LEU A 67 -7.74 -2.48 -4.36
N ILE A 68 -8.92 -2.98 -3.94
CA ILE A 68 -10.15 -2.19 -3.84
C ILE A 68 -10.01 -1.02 -2.84
N PRO A 69 -9.60 -1.23 -1.57
CA PRO A 69 -9.29 -0.14 -0.65
C PRO A 69 -8.31 0.88 -1.24
N TYR A 70 -7.25 0.44 -1.91
CA TYR A 70 -6.27 1.34 -2.51
C TYR A 70 -6.84 2.15 -3.68
N PHE A 71 -7.68 1.53 -4.52
CA PHE A 71 -8.43 2.22 -5.55
C PHE A 71 -9.35 3.30 -4.96
N VAL A 72 -10.08 3.00 -3.88
CA VAL A 72 -10.92 3.97 -3.18
C VAL A 72 -10.10 5.16 -2.67
N TYR A 73 -8.94 4.89 -2.05
CA TYR A 73 -8.01 5.94 -1.62
C TYR A 73 -7.61 6.86 -2.79
N LEU A 74 -7.12 6.29 -3.88
CA LEU A 74 -6.65 7.07 -5.04
C LEU A 74 -7.79 7.85 -5.70
N LEU A 75 -8.97 7.25 -5.80
CA LEU A 75 -10.15 7.91 -6.35
C LEU A 75 -10.54 9.13 -5.51
N LEU A 76 -10.53 9.00 -4.18
CA LEU A 76 -10.83 10.11 -3.29
C LEU A 76 -9.77 11.22 -3.40
N VAL A 77 -8.48 10.87 -3.42
CA VAL A 77 -7.42 11.87 -3.66
C VAL A 77 -7.62 12.59 -4.99
N TYR A 78 -7.87 11.85 -6.08
CA TYR A 78 -8.09 12.42 -7.41
C TYR A 78 -9.29 13.38 -7.44
N LEU A 79 -10.40 13.01 -6.80
CA LEU A 79 -11.63 13.82 -6.81
C LEU A 79 -11.59 15.03 -5.87
N LEU A 80 -10.76 15.00 -4.82
CA LEU A 80 -10.75 15.99 -3.74
C LEU A 80 -9.50 16.87 -3.68
N ALA A 81 -8.41 16.53 -4.37
CA ALA A 81 -7.13 17.25 -4.29
C ALA A 81 -7.23 18.75 -4.59
N GLU A 82 -8.14 19.16 -5.49
CA GLU A 82 -8.36 20.58 -5.82
C GLU A 82 -9.50 21.23 -5.03
N LYS A 83 -10.27 20.44 -4.27
CA LYS A 83 -11.47 20.90 -3.56
C LYS A 83 -11.26 21.12 -2.07
N MET A 84 -10.16 20.61 -1.51
CA MET A 84 -9.89 20.60 -0.08
C MET A 84 -8.42 20.89 0.22
N PRO A 85 -8.09 21.43 1.41
CA PRO A 85 -6.71 21.48 1.89
C PRO A 85 -6.08 20.09 1.94
N LEU A 86 -4.76 20.00 1.73
CA LEU A 86 -4.00 18.74 1.65
C LEU A 86 -4.34 17.74 2.76
N TRP A 87 -4.30 18.19 4.02
CA TRP A 87 -4.53 17.33 5.18
C TRP A 87 -5.97 16.79 5.23
N SER A 88 -6.95 17.59 4.82
CA SER A 88 -8.34 17.16 4.72
C SER A 88 -8.52 16.16 3.57
N CYS A 89 -7.93 16.41 2.41
CA CYS A 89 -7.96 15.49 1.27
C CYS A 89 -7.38 14.12 1.64
N LEU A 90 -6.15 14.10 2.18
CA LEU A 90 -5.50 12.86 2.59
C LEU A 90 -6.21 12.18 3.76
N GLY A 91 -6.72 12.95 4.72
CA GLY A 91 -7.49 12.41 5.84
C GLY A 91 -8.78 11.72 5.39
N THR A 92 -9.56 12.37 4.52
CA THR A 92 -10.78 11.78 3.96
C THR A 92 -10.47 10.55 3.10
N ALA A 93 -9.43 10.61 2.27
CA ALA A 93 -9.02 9.45 1.46
C ALA A 93 -8.58 8.27 2.34
N ALA A 94 -7.83 8.52 3.42
CA ALA A 94 -7.41 7.50 4.38
C ALA A 94 -8.61 6.90 5.12
N LEU A 95 -9.59 7.71 5.53
CA LEU A 95 -10.84 7.20 6.12
C LEU A 95 -11.62 6.32 5.14
N GLY A 96 -11.73 6.74 3.87
CA GLY A 96 -12.37 5.94 2.82
C GLY A 96 -11.68 4.60 2.61
N TRP A 97 -10.33 4.60 2.60
CA TRP A 97 -9.53 3.37 2.58
C TRP A 97 -9.84 2.48 3.78
N THR A 98 -9.86 3.03 5.00
CA THR A 98 -10.10 2.25 6.23
C THR A 98 -11.48 1.60 6.21
N VAL A 99 -12.52 2.33 5.79
CA VAL A 99 -13.87 1.80 5.66
C VAL A 99 -13.92 0.68 4.61
N ALA A 100 -13.34 0.91 3.43
CA ALA A 100 -13.30 -0.10 2.37
C ALA A 100 -12.53 -1.36 2.79
N ALA A 101 -11.41 -1.20 3.51
CA ALA A 101 -10.63 -2.31 4.04
C ALA A 101 -11.40 -3.10 5.10
N ALA A 102 -12.09 -2.41 6.02
CA ALA A 102 -12.92 -3.04 7.05
C ALA A 102 -14.06 -3.85 6.42
N VAL A 103 -14.76 -3.28 5.43
CA VAL A 103 -15.81 -3.98 4.66
C VAL A 103 -15.23 -5.20 3.96
N LEU A 104 -14.09 -5.06 3.28
CA LEU A 104 -13.44 -6.17 2.59
C LEU A 104 -13.11 -7.31 3.56
N ILE A 105 -12.51 -7.01 4.72
CA ILE A 105 -12.17 -8.02 5.73
C ILE A 105 -13.44 -8.70 6.26
N TYR A 106 -14.47 -7.92 6.58
CA TYR A 106 -15.73 -8.46 7.09
C TYR A 106 -16.39 -9.41 6.09
N VAL A 107 -16.47 -8.99 4.82
CA VAL A 107 -17.03 -9.80 3.73
C VAL A 107 -16.19 -11.06 3.51
N TRP A 108 -14.86 -10.93 3.53
CA TRP A 108 -13.95 -12.07 3.36
C TRP A 108 -14.12 -13.15 4.43
N GLN A 109 -14.41 -12.76 5.68
CA GLN A 109 -14.65 -13.69 6.77
C GLN A 109 -15.96 -14.49 6.65
N GLN A 110 -16.87 -14.09 5.75
CA GLN A 110 -18.10 -14.84 5.49
C GLN A 110 -17.93 -15.95 4.44
N PHE A 111 -16.78 -16.02 3.78
CA PHE A 111 -16.41 -17.06 2.81
C PHE A 111 -15.46 -18.07 3.43
#